data_AF-A0A7W0TQ87-F1
#
_entry.id   AF-A0A7W0TQ87-F1
#
_cell.length_a   1.000
_cell.length_b   1.000
_cell.length_c   1.000
_cell.angle_alpha   90.00
_cell.angle_beta   90.00
_cell.angle_gamma   90.00
#
_symmetry.space_group_name_H-M   'P 1'
#
loop_
_entity.id
_entity.type
_entity.pdbx_description
1 polymer ?
#
loop_
_entity_poly.entity_id
_entity_poly.type
_entity_poly.pdbx_seq_one_letter_code
_entity_poly.pdbx_strand_id
1 'polypeptide(L)' 'MSFSDETRPTSGADTWKLREIGFDPERLGHLESLFALSNGHIGLRGSLEEGEPRRLPG' A
#
# COMPACT_ATOMS: atom_id res chain seq x y z
N MET A 1 17.42 -13.67 -9.46
CA MET A 1 17.64 -12.23 -9.21
C MET A 1 17.24 -11.96 -7.77
N SER A 2 18.21 -11.80 -6.88
CA SER A 2 17.95 -11.59 -5.45
C SER A 2 17.74 -10.09 -5.22
N PHE A 3 16.51 -9.68 -4.94
CA PHE A 3 16.26 -8.37 -4.35
C PHE A 3 16.78 -8.45 -2.91
N SER A 4 17.95 -7.89 -2.65
CA SER A 4 18.39 -7.64 -1.27
C SER A 4 17.47 -6.56 -0.71
N ASP A 5 16.50 -6.96 0.12
CA ASP A 5 15.66 -6.02 0.85
C ASP A 5 16.51 -5.40 1.98
N GLU A 6 17.16 -4.28 1.65
CA GLU A 6 17.84 -3.42 2.61
C GLU A 6 16.77 -2.73 3.46
N THR A 7 16.25 -3.44 4.48
CA THR A 7 15.27 -2.95 5.45
C THR A 7 15.82 -1.90 6.40
N ARG A 8 17.08 -1.50 6.22
CA ARG A 8 17.73 -0.52 7.07
C ARG A 8 17.31 0.88 6.63
N PRO A 9 16.68 1.69 7.50
CA PRO A 9 16.37 3.07 7.15
C PRO A 9 17.67 3.81 6.86
N THR A 10 17.83 4.29 5.62
CA THR A 10 19.07 4.92 5.14
C THR A 10 19.12 6.42 5.46
N SER A 11 17.96 7.00 5.75
CA SER A 11 17.78 8.41 6.07
C SER A 11 16.69 8.59 7.12
N GLY A 12 16.63 9.76 7.75
CA GLY A 12 15.57 10.09 8.69
C GLY A 12 14.17 10.04 8.07
N ALA A 13 14.06 10.27 6.74
CA ALA A 13 12.79 10.16 6.03
C ALA A 13 12.31 8.71 5.90
N ASP A 14 13.22 7.73 5.81
CA ASP A 14 12.85 6.32 5.68
C ASP A 14 12.26 5.75 6.97
N THR A 15 12.66 6.29 8.12
CA THR A 15 12.13 5.89 9.45
C THR A 15 10.63 6.17 9.58
N TRP A 16 10.09 7.12 8.82
CA TRP A 16 8.68 7.51 8.87
C TRP A 16 7.84 6.92 7.73
N LYS A 17 8.40 6.02 6.94
CA LYS A 17 7.67 5.37 5.83
C LYS A 17 7.06 4.06 6.31
N LEU A 18 5.75 3.92 6.08
CA LEU A 18 5.10 2.62 6.04
C LEU A 18 5.21 2.08 4.60
N ARG A 19 5.64 0.83 4.44
CA ARG A 19 5.77 0.16 3.14
C ARG A 19 5.20 -1.23 3.21
N GLU A 20 4.52 -1.63 2.16
CA GLU A 20 4.22 -3.03 1.89
C GLU A 20 5.12 -3.54 0.76
N ILE A 21 5.63 -4.76 0.90
CA ILE A 21 6.48 -5.41 -0.09
C ILE A 21 5.80 -6.71 -0.50
N GLY A 22 5.55 -6.86 -1.80
CA GLY A 22 4.71 -7.94 -2.33
C GLY A 22 3.22 -7.55 -2.37
N PHE A 23 2.40 -8.45 -2.89
CA PHE A 23 0.96 -8.23 -3.06
C PHE A 23 0.19 -9.48 -2.63
N ASP A 24 -0.75 -9.30 -1.73
CA ASP A 24 -1.65 -10.34 -1.23
C ASP A 24 -3.10 -9.81 -1.23
N PRO A 25 -3.96 -10.28 -2.15
CA PRO A 25 -5.35 -9.84 -2.26
C PRO A 25 -6.16 -10.01 -0.98
N GLU A 26 -5.87 -11.01 -0.15
CA GLU A 26 -6.64 -11.26 1.07
C GLU A 26 -6.41 -10.16 2.13
N ARG A 27 -5.31 -9.42 2.01
CA ARG A 27 -4.93 -8.34 2.94
C ARG A 27 -5.43 -6.96 2.52
N LEU A 28 -5.97 -6.82 1.30
CA LEU A 28 -6.37 -5.52 0.72
C LEU A 28 -7.25 -4.70 1.67
N GLY A 29 -8.33 -5.29 2.21
CA GLY A 29 -9.24 -4.54 3.09
C GLY A 29 -8.56 -3.95 4.34
N HIS A 30 -7.53 -4.62 4.87
CA HIS A 30 -6.75 -4.10 5.98
C HIS A 30 -5.79 -2.98 5.53
N LEU A 31 -5.10 -3.19 4.41
CA LEU A 31 -4.14 -2.25 3.83
C LEU A 31 -4.79 -0.92 3.42
N GLU A 32 -6.01 -0.98 2.87
CA GLU A 32 -6.81 0.21 2.55
C GLU A 32 -7.01 1.14 3.76
N SER A 33 -7.05 0.58 4.96
CA SER A 33 -7.21 1.33 6.20
C SER A 33 -5.87 1.87 6.70
N LEU A 34 -4.80 1.07 6.60
CA LEU A 34 -3.44 1.48 7.00
C LEU A 34 -2.88 2.60 6.11
N PHE A 35 -3.19 2.57 4.82
CA PHE A 35 -2.73 3.55 3.83
C PHE A 35 -3.76 4.65 3.55
N ALA A 36 -4.79 4.80 4.39
CA ALA A 36 -5.75 5.89 4.26
C ALA A 36 -5.08 7.26 4.50
N LEU A 37 -5.52 8.27 3.73
CA LEU A 37 -5.05 9.64 3.85
C LEU A 37 -6.19 10.57 4.27
N SER A 38 -5.88 11.60 5.06
CA SER A 38 -6.86 12.60 5.50
C SER A 38 -6.19 13.94 5.82
N ASN A 39 -6.92 15.03 5.62
CA ASN A 39 -6.55 16.38 6.05
C ASN A 39 -7.47 16.94 7.17
N GLY A 40 -8.28 16.07 7.78
CA GLY A 40 -9.25 16.44 8.81
C GLY A 40 -10.62 16.90 8.29
N HIS A 41 -10.73 17.28 7.01
CA HIS A 41 -12.01 17.63 6.37
C HIS A 41 -12.47 16.55 5.39
N ILE A 42 -11.52 15.94 4.67
CA ILE A 42 -11.76 14.89 3.70
C ILE A 42 -10.78 13.74 3.98
N GLY A 43 -11.28 12.52 3.91
CA GLY A 43 -10.48 11.30 3.98
C GLY A 43 -10.71 10.42 2.75
N LEU A 44 -9.65 9.74 2.32
CA LEU A 44 -9.66 8.76 1.25
C LEU A 44 -9.03 7.46 1.78
N ARG A 45 -9.70 6.32 1.54
CA ARG A 45 -9.13 5.00 1.85
C ARG A 45 -8.00 4.72 0.86
N GLY A 46 -6.97 3.99 1.28
CA GLY A 46 -5.85 3.58 0.44
C GLY A 46 -6.22 2.44 -0.53
N SER A 47 -7.38 2.53 -1.18
CA SER A 47 -7.83 1.59 -2.20
C SER A 47 -7.03 1.73 -3.49
N LEU A 48 -6.89 0.64 -4.23
CA LEU A 48 -6.30 0.68 -5.56
C LEU A 48 -7.24 1.43 -6.52
N GLU A 49 -6.69 2.40 -7.27
CA GLU A 49 -7.46 3.21 -8.23
C GLU A 49 -8.04 2.38 -9.39
N GLU A 50 -7.44 1.21 -9.69
CA GLU A 50 -7.93 0.25 -10.69
C GLU A 50 -9.26 -0.41 -10.28
N GLY A 51 -9.54 -0.46 -8.97
CA GLY A 51 -10.65 -1.21 -8.38
C GLY A 51 -10.40 -2.71 -8.30
N GLU A 52 -11.43 -3.47 -7.92
CA GLU A 52 -11.37 -4.93 -7.82
C GLU A 52 -11.03 -5.57 -9.18
N PRO A 53 -10.21 -6.64 -9.21
CA PRO A 53 -9.86 -7.34 -10.44
C PRO A 53 -11.12 -7.79 -11.19
N ARG A 54 -11.52 -7.04 -12.21
CA ARG A 54 -12.62 -7.43 -13.09
C ARG A 54 -12.08 -8.38 -14.15
N ARG A 55 -12.53 -9.64 -14.11
CA ARG A 55 -12.36 -10.55 -15.25
C ARG A 55 -13.21 -10.00 -16.39
N LEU A 56 -12.56 -9.47 -17.43
CA LEU A 56 -13.25 -9.17 -18.69
C LEU A 56 -13.89 -10.47 -19.19
N PRO A 57 -15.19 -10.48 -19.55
CA PRO A 57 -15.75 -11.57 -20.34
C PRO A 57 -14.97 -11.66 -21.66
N GLY A 58 -14.63 -12.89 -22.05
CA GLY A 58 -13.90 -13.17 -23.28
C GLY A 58 -14.67 -12.83 -24.55
#